data_AF-A0A522EAU9-F1
#
_entry.id   AF-A0A522EAU9-F1
#
_cell.length_a   1.000
_cell.length_b   1.000
_cell.length_c   1.000
_cell.angle_alpha   90.00
_cell.angle_beta   90.00
_cell.angle_gamma   90.00
#
_symmetry.space_group_name_H-M   'P 1'
#
loop_
_entity.id
_entity.type
_entity.pdbx_description
1 polymer ?
#
loop_
_entity_poly.entity_id
_entity_poly.type
_entity_poly.pdbx_seq_one_letter_code
_entity_poly.pdbx_strand_id
1 'polypeptide(L)' 'MSDAKYYRLAGRIFADFSGTIAVPAVLAALLGKWLDGRYGTQPRYLILLLVIAFVLSAYSVVRKAKMYKDAYERLMNEEK' A
#
# COMPACT_ATOMS: atom_id res chain seq x y z
N MET A 1 26.76 5.95 13.86
CA MET A 1 25.45 5.47 14.35
C MET A 1 24.27 5.97 13.50
N SER A 2 24.56 6.63 12.37
CA SER A 2 23.61 7.24 11.42
C SER A 2 22.89 6.19 10.54
N ASP A 3 23.67 5.30 9.92
CA ASP A 3 23.18 4.31 8.94
C ASP A 3 22.04 3.44 9.47
N ALA A 4 22.11 3.02 10.75
CA ALA A 4 21.08 2.19 11.37
C ALA A 4 19.69 2.88 11.38
N LYS A 5 19.64 4.21 11.52
CA LYS A 5 18.38 4.96 11.47
C LYS A 5 17.81 4.98 10.05
N TYR A 6 18.65 5.17 9.03
CA TYR A 6 18.24 5.13 7.62
C TYR A 6 17.73 3.75 7.21
N TYR A 7 18.43 2.67 7.57
CA TYR A 7 17.98 1.31 7.27
C TYR A 7 16.65 0.97 7.95
N ARG A 8 16.46 1.40 9.20
CA ARG A 8 15.18 1.23 9.89
C ARG A 8 14.05 2.00 9.22
N LEU A 9 14.31 3.24 8.78
CA LEU A 9 13.33 4.05 8.04
C LEU A 9 13.00 3.40 6.69
N ALA A 10 14.00 2.95 5.93
CA ALA A 10 13.82 2.26 4.67
C ALA A 10 13.00 0.97 4.83
N GLY A 11 13.31 0.15 5.84
CA GLY A 11 12.55 -1.06 6.15
C GLY A 11 11.09 -0.76 6.50
N ARG A 12 10.84 0.32 7.25
CA ARG A 12 9.49 0.78 7.58
C ARG A 12 8.72 1.25 6.35
N ILE A 13 9.36 2.01 5.46
CA ILE A 13 8.77 2.44 4.17
C ILE A 13 8.40 1.20 3.36
N PHE A 14 9.34 0.28 3.17
CA PHE A 14 9.11 -0.95 2.40
C PHE A 14 7.90 -1.74 2.94
N ALA A 15 7.92 -2.08 4.23
CA ALA A 15 6.84 -2.86 4.84
C ALA A 15 5.48 -2.16 4.74
N ASP A 16 5.44 -0.86 5.00
CA ASP A 16 4.20 -0.09 5.01
C ASP A 16 3.60 0.07 3.60
N PHE A 17 4.42 0.31 2.57
CA PHE A 17 3.95 0.37 1.19
C PHE A 17 3.53 -1.01 0.68
N SER A 18 4.32 -2.05 0.93
CA SER A 18 3.97 -3.42 0.56
C SER A 18 2.64 -3.84 1.18
N GLY A 19 2.43 -3.56 2.47
CA GLY A 19 1.16 -3.84 3.15
C GLY A 19 0.00 -3.02 2.56
N THR A 20 0.20 -1.73 2.33
CA THR A 20 -0.83 -0.82 1.78
C THR A 20 -1.33 -1.25 0.40
N ILE A 21 -0.49 -1.91 -0.41
CA ILE A 21 -0.84 -2.37 -1.75
C ILE A 21 -1.35 -3.82 -1.72
N ALA A 22 -0.59 -4.74 -1.10
CA ALA A 22 -0.86 -6.17 -1.16
C ALA A 22 -2.17 -6.53 -0.43
N VAL A 23 -2.42 -5.96 0.75
CA VAL A 23 -3.60 -6.29 1.56
C VAL A 23 -4.91 -5.99 0.81
N PRO A 24 -5.19 -4.77 0.33
CA PRO A 24 -6.44 -4.49 -0.37
C PRO A 24 -6.55 -5.27 -1.70
N ALA A 25 -5.46 -5.48 -2.42
CA ALA A 25 -5.48 -6.24 -3.67
C ALA A 25 -5.86 -7.71 -3.45
N VAL A 26 -5.25 -8.38 -2.45
CA VAL A 26 -5.55 -9.77 -2.10
C VAL A 26 -6.99 -9.90 -1.59
N LEU A 27 -7.42 -9.01 -0.69
CA LEU A 27 -8.79 -9.02 -0.18
C LEU A 27 -9.81 -8.82 -1.30
N ALA A 28 -9.58 -7.86 -2.20
CA ALA A 28 -10.44 -7.63 -3.36
C ALA A 28 -10.49 -8.84 -4.30
N ALA A 29 -9.35 -9.50 -4.55
CA ALA A 29 -9.30 -10.68 -5.40
C ALA A 29 -10.09 -11.85 -4.80
N LEU A 30 -9.93 -12.11 -3.49
CA LEU A 30 -10.65 -13.17 -2.79
C LEU A 30 -12.16 -12.91 -2.77
N LEU A 31 -12.57 -11.70 -2.38
CA LEU A 31 -13.97 -11.31 -2.32
C LEU A 31 -14.62 -11.28 -3.71
N GLY A 32 -13.92 -10.73 -4.71
CA GLY A 32 -14.43 -10.62 -6.07
C GLY A 32 -14.63 -11.97 -6.74
N LYS A 33 -13.66 -12.88 -6.60
CA LYS A 33 -13.80 -14.25 -7.09
C LYS A 33 -14.95 -15.00 -6.41
N TRP A 34 -15.12 -14.80 -5.11
CA TRP A 34 -16.23 -15.40 -4.37
C TRP A 34 -17.59 -14.87 -4.82
N LEU A 35 -17.74 -13.54 -4.97
CA LEU A 35 -18.95 -12.90 -5.47
C LEU A 35 -19.28 -13.38 -6.89
N ASP A 36 -18.29 -13.37 -7.77
CA ASP A 36 -18.48 -13.80 -9.15
C ASP A 36 -18.90 -15.27 -9.26
N GLY A 37 -18.35 -16.15 -8.41
CA GLY A 37 -18.81 -17.54 -8.31
C GLY A 37 -20.23 -17.67 -7.75
N ARG A 38 -20.60 -16.84 -6.76
CA ARG A 38 -21.91 -16.89 -6.11
C ARG A 38 -23.05 -16.43 -7.00
N TYR A 39 -22.80 -15.45 -7.87
CA TYR A 39 -23.81 -14.81 -8.74
C TYR A 39 -23.68 -15.18 -10.23
N GLY A 40 -22.68 -15.97 -10.62
CA GLY A 40 -22.45 -16.34 -12.01
C GLY A 40 -22.02 -15.16 -12.90
N THR A 41 -21.42 -14.13 -12.30
CA THR A 41 -21.07 -12.86 -12.98
C THR A 41 -19.61 -12.79 -13.41
N GLN A 42 -18.90 -13.92 -13.42
CA GLN A 42 -17.46 -13.96 -13.73
C GLN A 42 -17.14 -13.21 -15.04
N PRO A 43 -16.16 -12.28 -15.07
CA PRO A 43 -15.29 -11.77 -13.99
C PRO A 43 -15.63 -10.32 -13.55
N ARG A 44 -16.91 -9.94 -13.46
CA ARG A 44 -17.32 -8.53 -13.26
C ARG A 44 -16.98 -8.00 -11.86
N TYR A 45 -17.35 -8.72 -10.80
CA TYR A 45 -17.12 -8.26 -9.43
C TYR A 45 -15.64 -8.30 -9.06
N LEU A 46 -14.88 -9.26 -9.60
CA LEU A 46 -13.43 -9.29 -9.48
C LEU A 46 -12.79 -8.01 -10.01
N ILE A 47 -13.11 -7.63 -11.25
CA ILE A 47 -12.56 -6.40 -11.86
C ILE A 47 -12.98 -5.18 -11.05
N LEU A 48 -14.26 -5.07 -10.70
CA LEU A 48 -14.78 -3.93 -9.94
C LEU A 48 -14.06 -3.75 -8.61
N LEU A 49 -13.91 -4.82 -7.82
CA LEU A 49 -13.26 -4.76 -6.52
C LEU A 49 -11.75 -4.47 -6.64
N LEU A 50 -11.08 -5.01 -7.66
CA LEU A 50 -9.67 -4.70 -7.91
C LEU A 50 -9.47 -3.23 -8.28
N VAL A 51 -10.35 -2.64 -9.10
CA VAL A 51 -10.31 -1.20 -9.42
C VAL A 51 -10.50 -0.36 -8.16
N ILE A 52 -11.46 -0.72 -7.30
CA ILE A 52 -11.67 -0.03 -6.02
C ILE A 52 -10.44 -0.15 -5.12
N ALA A 53 -9.87 -1.35 -4.97
CA ALA A 53 -8.65 -1.58 -4.21
C ALA A 53 -7.45 -0.79 -4.76
N PHE A 54 -7.33 -0.69 -6.08
CA PHE A 54 -6.29 0.10 -6.73
C PHE A 54 -6.44 1.59 -6.41
N VAL A 55 -7.64 2.16 -6.53
CA VAL A 55 -7.87 3.58 -6.22
C VAL A 55 -7.60 3.88 -4.75
N LEU A 56 -8.06 3.03 -3.83
CA LEU A 56 -7.82 3.18 -2.40
C LEU A 56 -6.33 3.09 -2.04
N SER A 57 -5.62 2.11 -2.61
CA SER A 57 -4.18 1.95 -2.39
C SER A 57 -3.39 3.11 -2.99
N ALA A 58 -3.71 3.58 -4.19
CA ALA A 58 -3.07 4.73 -4.83
C ALA A 58 -3.21 6.01 -3.99
N TYR A 59 -4.42 6.32 -3.51
CA TYR A 59 -4.64 7.47 -2.64
C TYR A 59 -3.83 7.37 -1.33
N SER A 60 -3.81 6.18 -0.72
CA SER A 60 -3.07 5.92 0.52
C SER A 60 -1.56 6.04 0.33
N VAL A 61 -1.05 5.53 -0.80
CA VAL A 61 0.35 5.60 -1.20
C VAL A 61 0.81 7.05 -1.35
N VAL A 62 0.03 7.91 -2.01
CA VAL A 62 0.40 9.34 -2.16
C VAL A 62 0.51 10.03 -0.80
N ARG A 63 -0.43 9.76 0.12
CA ARG A 63 -0.38 10.33 1.48
C ARG A 63 0.83 9.84 2.27
N LYS A 64 1.12 8.53 2.21
CA LYS A 64 2.28 7.93 2.89
C LYS A 64 3.60 8.44 2.30
N ALA A 65 3.70 8.59 0.99
CA ALA A 65 4.89 9.12 0.32
C ALA A 65 5.26 10.51 0.85
N LYS A 66 4.27 11.41 0.99
CA LYS A 66 4.48 12.75 1.57
C LYS A 66 4.97 12.66 3.03
N MET A 67 4.32 11.82 3.85
CA MET A 67 4.72 11.62 5.25
C MET A 67 6.16 11.09 5.39
N TYR A 68 6.56 10.12 4.57
CA TYR A 68 7.90 9.54 4.64
C TYR A 68 8.97 10.46 4.06
N LYS A 69 8.63 11.31 3.09
CA LYS A 69 9.50 12.40 2.64
C LYS A 69 9.85 13.32 3.80
N ASP A 70 8.84 13.80 4.55
CA ASP A 70 9.06 14.69 5.69
C ASP A 70 9.88 13.99 6.79
N ALA A 71 9.64 12.69 7.03
CA ALA A 71 10.41 11.90 7.99
C ALA A 71 11.89 11.76 7.59
N TYR A 72 12.17 11.57 6.29
CA TYR A 72 13.53 11.52 5.76
C TYR A 72 14.24 12.86 5.86
N GLU A 73 13.58 13.97 5.50
CA GLU A 73 14.15 15.32 5.59
C GLU A 73 14.50 15.70 7.03
N ARG A 74 13.66 15.34 8.01
CA ARG A 74 13.96 15.53 9.43
C ARG A 74 15.20 14.77 9.85
N LEU A 75 15.31 13.50 9.45
CA LEU A 75 16.47 12.66 9.75
C LEU A 75 17.76 13.27 9.19
N MET A 76 17.72 13.77 7.95
CA MET A 76 18.84 14.44 7.30
C MET A 76 19.28 15.72 8.01
N ASN A 77 18.32 16.49 8.56
CA ASN A 77 18.62 17.75 9.24
C ASN A 77 19.12 17.53 10.68
N GLU A 78 18.71 16.45 11.35
CA GLU A 78 19.20 16.08 12.69
C GLU A 78 20.67 15.62 12.68
N GLU A 79 21.20 15.19 11.53
CA GLU A 79 22.58 14.72 11.39
C GLU A 79 23.56 15.76 10.86
N LYS A 80 23.08 16.95 10.48
CA LYS A 80 23.92 18.11 10.14
C LYS A 80 24.29 18.89 11.39
#